data_AF-A0A2S9WVJ7-F1
#
_entry.id   AF-A0A2S9WVJ7-F1
#
_cell.length_a   1.000
_cell.length_b   1.000
_cell.length_c   1.000
_cell.angle_alpha   90.00
_cell.angle_beta   90.00
_cell.angle_gamma   90.00
#
_symmetry.space_group_name_H-M   'P 1'
#
loop_
_entity.id
_entity.type
_entity.pdbx_description
1 polymer ?
#
loop_
_entity_poly.entity_id
_entity_poly.type
_entity_poly.pdbx_seq_one_letter_code
_entity_poly.pdbx_strand_id
1 'polypeptide(L)'
;MDDTFLIEMARTNLEDTLKNLSLKALYLTGTEDKIINHAQEVDLVKSFKNPNIDIRVFDGLNHYLTDRNGKVGSSLYEMDKEPLNLIINWTSEK
;
A
#
# COMPACT_ATOMS: atom_id res chain seq x y z
N MET A 1 -0.33 -12.91 18.05
CA MET A 1 -1.16 -11.92 17.32
C MET A 1 -2.57 -12.50 17.37
N ASP A 2 -3.55 -11.72 17.76
CA ASP A 2 -4.94 -12.15 17.63
C ASP A 2 -5.27 -12.11 16.14
N ASP A 3 -5.37 -13.30 15.53
CA ASP A 3 -5.61 -13.49 14.10
C ASP A 3 -6.93 -12.83 13.63
N THR A 4 -7.80 -12.47 14.57
CA THR A 4 -9.06 -11.74 14.32
C THR A 4 -8.85 -10.45 13.52
N PHE A 5 -7.80 -9.68 13.82
CA PHE A 5 -7.54 -8.41 13.11
C PHE A 5 -7.17 -8.63 11.64
N LEU A 6 -6.31 -9.62 11.35
CA LEU A 6 -5.93 -9.96 9.97
C LEU A 6 -7.12 -10.54 9.20
N ILE A 7 -7.99 -11.30 9.87
CA ILE A 7 -9.22 -11.84 9.29
C ILE A 7 -10.23 -10.72 8.97
N GLU A 8 -10.38 -9.72 9.84
CA GLU A 8 -11.24 -8.56 9.60
C GLU A 8 -10.75 -7.69 8.45
N MET A 9 -9.43 -7.41 8.38
CA MET A 9 -8.83 -6.72 7.25
C MET A 9 -9.06 -7.49 5.93
N ALA A 10 -8.84 -8.80 5.93
CA ALA A 10 -9.03 -9.64 4.74
C ALA A 10 -10.48 -9.74 4.26
N ARG A 11 -11.46 -9.49 5.15
CA ARG A 11 -12.90 -9.55 4.81
C ARG A 11 -13.48 -8.21 4.37
N THR A 12 -12.76 -7.12 4.58
CA THR A 12 -13.28 -5.79 4.26
C THR A 12 -13.13 -5.52 2.77
N ASN A 13 -14.26 -5.44 2.06
CA ASN A 13 -14.27 -5.04 0.65
C ASN A 13 -14.33 -3.51 0.53
N LEU A 14 -13.27 -2.91 -0.01
CA LEU A 14 -13.16 -1.46 -0.24
C LEU A 14 -13.27 -1.07 -1.71
N GLU A 15 -13.64 -1.99 -2.62
CA GLU A 15 -13.67 -1.70 -4.05
C GLU A 15 -14.57 -0.52 -4.40
N ASP A 16 -15.79 -0.47 -3.84
CA ASP A 16 -16.72 0.64 -4.11
C ASP A 16 -16.20 1.97 -3.56
N THR A 17 -15.39 1.93 -2.49
CA THR A 17 -14.71 3.12 -1.98
C THR A 17 -13.67 3.59 -3.00
N LEU A 18 -12.84 2.68 -3.52
CA LEU A 18 -11.81 3.02 -4.51
C LEU A 18 -12.40 3.44 -5.86
N LYS A 19 -13.51 2.85 -6.30
CA LYS A 19 -14.22 3.24 -7.53
C LYS A 19 -14.78 4.66 -7.45
N ASN A 20 -15.32 5.05 -6.30
CA ASN A 20 -16.05 6.32 -6.13
C ASN A 20 -15.25 7.42 -5.42
N LEU A 21 -13.98 7.17 -5.07
CA LEU A 21 -13.16 8.13 -4.37
C LEU A 21 -12.96 9.42 -5.19
N SER A 22 -13.39 10.54 -4.63
CA SER A 22 -13.28 11.87 -5.25
C SER A 22 -12.05 12.65 -4.79
N LEU A 23 -11.40 12.21 -3.71
CA LEU A 23 -10.17 12.80 -3.19
C LEU A 23 -8.96 12.21 -3.91
N LYS A 24 -7.93 13.03 -4.15
CA LYS A 24 -6.63 12.52 -4.59
C LYS A 24 -6.11 11.53 -3.55
N ALA A 25 -5.72 10.35 -4.00
CA ALA A 25 -5.15 9.31 -3.17
C ALA A 25 -3.86 8.79 -3.77
N LEU A 26 -2.94 8.46 -2.89
CA LEU A 26 -1.71 7.78 -3.21
C LEU A 26 -1.81 6.34 -2.71
N TYR A 27 -1.69 5.40 -3.63
CA TYR A 27 -1.72 3.98 -3.37
C TYR A 27 -0.32 3.41 -3.57
N LEU A 28 0.21 2.74 -2.54
CA LEU A 28 1.59 2.27 -2.49
C LEU A 28 1.64 0.77 -2.22
N THR A 29 2.51 0.04 -2.93
CA THR A 29 2.74 -1.39 -2.67
C THR A 29 4.17 -1.79 -3.02
N GLY A 30 4.67 -2.88 -2.43
CA GLY A 30 5.99 -3.45 -2.66
C GLY A 30 5.93 -4.77 -3.44
N THR A 31 6.90 -5.04 -4.31
CA THR A 31 6.88 -6.27 -5.15
C THR A 31 7.10 -7.56 -4.36
N GLU A 32 7.71 -7.47 -3.17
CA GLU A 32 8.02 -8.59 -2.27
C GLU A 32 7.04 -8.68 -1.09
N ASP A 33 5.83 -8.11 -1.23
CA ASP A 33 4.76 -8.29 -0.25
C ASP A 33 4.32 -9.77 -0.19
N LYS A 34 4.43 -10.36 1.00
CA LYS A 34 4.09 -11.76 1.28
C LYS A 34 2.70 -11.94 1.89
N ILE A 35 2.05 -10.84 2.25
CA ILE A 35 0.71 -10.79 2.84
C ILE A 35 -0.32 -10.57 1.72
N ILE A 36 -0.02 -9.67 0.78
CA ILE A 36 -0.90 -9.31 -0.33
C ILE A 36 -0.17 -9.49 -1.67
N ASN A 37 -0.84 -10.06 -2.68
CA ASN A 37 -0.28 -10.17 -4.02
C ASN A 37 -0.34 -8.81 -4.73
N HIS A 38 0.79 -8.09 -4.74
CA HIS A 38 0.87 -6.75 -5.32
C HIS A 38 0.39 -6.67 -6.78
N ALA A 39 0.68 -7.67 -7.62
CA ALA A 39 0.34 -7.63 -9.03
C ALA A 39 -1.17 -7.72 -9.24
N GLN A 40 -1.82 -8.66 -8.56
CA GLN A 40 -3.28 -8.81 -8.59
C GLN A 40 -3.98 -7.57 -8.03
N GLU A 41 -3.43 -7.00 -6.96
CA GLU A 41 -3.99 -5.81 -6.31
C GLU A 41 -3.89 -4.58 -7.21
N VAL A 42 -2.70 -4.33 -7.80
CA VAL A 42 -2.47 -3.22 -8.72
C VAL A 42 -3.33 -3.33 -9.96
N ASP A 43 -3.48 -4.53 -10.54
CA ASP A 43 -4.34 -4.76 -11.70
C ASP A 43 -5.81 -4.50 -11.36
N LEU A 44 -6.27 -4.93 -10.18
CA LEU A 44 -7.61 -4.65 -9.68
C LEU A 44 -7.84 -3.14 -9.51
N VAL A 45 -6.94 -2.42 -8.81
CA VAL A 45 -7.08 -0.98 -8.59
C VAL A 45 -7.05 -0.21 -9.91
N LYS A 46 -6.16 -0.57 -10.85
CA LYS A 46 -6.12 0.02 -12.20
C LYS A 46 -7.41 -0.22 -12.99
N SER A 47 -8.04 -1.39 -12.81
CA SER A 47 -9.28 -1.74 -13.53
C SER A 47 -10.43 -0.78 -13.22
N PHE A 48 -10.41 -0.13 -12.05
CA PHE A 48 -11.42 0.86 -11.65
C PHE A 48 -11.33 2.16 -12.44
N LYS A 49 -10.19 2.42 -13.11
CA LYS A 49 -9.96 3.60 -13.94
C LYS A 49 -10.29 4.91 -13.21
N ASN A 50 -10.11 4.96 -11.89
CA ASN A 50 -10.32 6.16 -11.10
C ASN A 50 -9.10 7.09 -11.27
N PRO A 51 -9.24 8.28 -11.90
CA PRO A 51 -8.13 9.19 -12.16
C PRO A 51 -7.58 9.86 -10.89
N ASN A 52 -8.29 9.75 -9.75
CA ASN A 52 -7.86 10.33 -8.49
C ASN A 52 -6.86 9.45 -7.73
N ILE A 53 -6.61 8.23 -8.19
CA ILE A 53 -5.69 7.29 -7.53
C ILE A 53 -4.37 7.27 -8.29
N ASP A 54 -3.32 7.75 -7.64
CA ASP A 54 -1.95 7.60 -8.11
C ASP A 54 -1.35 6.33 -7.52
N ILE A 55 -0.83 5.44 -8.38
CA ILE A 55 -0.32 4.13 -7.99
C ILE A 55 1.21 4.15 -8.08
N ARG A 56 1.88 3.71 -7.02
CA ARG A 56 3.33 3.51 -7.01
C ARG A 56 3.67 2.11 -6.50
N VAL A 57 4.51 1.44 -7.27
CA VAL A 57 5.02 0.11 -6.96
C VAL A 57 6.52 0.23 -6.71
N PHE A 58 6.97 -0.26 -5.57
CA PHE A 58 8.39 -0.26 -5.21
C PHE A 58 8.97 -1.65 -5.34
N ASP A 59 10.04 -1.76 -6.12
CA ASP A 59 10.69 -3.05 -6.33
C ASP A 59 11.50 -3.49 -5.10
N GLY A 60 11.44 -4.78 -4.76
CA GLY A 60 12.17 -5.38 -3.65
C GLY A 60 11.62 -5.08 -2.25
N LEU A 61 10.57 -4.26 -2.12
CA LEU A 61 10.02 -3.89 -0.82
C LEU A 61 8.90 -4.82 -0.39
N ASN A 62 8.81 -5.06 0.92
CA ASN A 62 7.77 -5.89 1.52
C ASN A 62 6.48 -5.10 1.84
N HIS A 63 5.53 -5.73 2.54
CA HIS A 63 4.25 -5.15 2.96
C HIS A 63 4.36 -3.79 3.68
N TYR A 64 5.47 -3.56 4.38
CA TYR A 64 5.72 -2.34 5.17
C TYR A 64 6.56 -1.31 4.40
N LEU A 65 6.76 -1.51 3.09
CA LEU A 65 7.54 -0.63 2.22
C LEU A 65 8.99 -0.47 2.70
N THR A 66 9.60 -1.58 3.08
CA THR A 66 11.04 -1.69 3.40
C THR A 66 11.61 -3.00 2.86
N ASP A 67 12.91 -3.04 2.56
CA ASP A 67 13.64 -4.26 2.19
C ASP A 67 14.10 -5.08 3.42
N ARG A 68 13.91 -4.53 4.62
CA ARG A 68 14.37 -5.12 5.87
C ARG A 68 13.44 -6.22 6.35
N ASN A 69 14.05 -7.31 6.84
CA ASN A 69 13.36 -8.35 7.59
C ASN A 69 13.57 -8.11 9.09
N GLY A 70 12.56 -7.58 9.77
CA GLY A 70 12.57 -7.30 11.21
C GLY A 70 11.57 -8.17 11.98
N LYS A 71 11.80 -8.35 13.29
CA LYS A 71 10.73 -8.84 14.17
C LYS A 71 9.62 -7.77 14.21
N VAL A 72 8.36 -8.21 14.28
CA VAL A 72 7.20 -7.32 14.47
C VAL A 72 7.46 -6.39 15.66
N GLY A 73 7.49 -5.09 15.40
CA GLY A 73 7.98 -4.06 16.32
C GLY A 73 8.58 -2.86 15.56
N SER A 74 9.35 -2.02 16.25
CA SER A 74 9.88 -0.75 15.71
C SER A 74 10.63 -0.91 14.38
N SER A 75 11.46 -1.95 14.23
CA SER A 75 12.27 -2.17 13.03
C SER A 75 11.46 -2.52 11.78
N LEU A 76 10.23 -3.02 11.93
CA LEU A 76 9.37 -3.44 10.81
C LEU A 76 8.53 -2.28 10.27
N TYR A 77 8.20 -1.31 11.12
CA TYR A 77 7.40 -0.14 10.75
C TYR A 77 8.22 1.06 10.26
N GLU A 78 9.54 0.93 10.24
CA GLU A 78 10.39 1.91 9.57
C GLU A 78 10.36 1.64 8.05
N MET A 79 9.64 2.49 7.34
CA MET A 79 9.64 2.54 5.88
C MET A 79 11.01 2.97 5.35
N ASP A 80 11.38 2.50 4.16
CA ASP A 80 12.62 2.95 3.51
C ASP A 80 12.52 4.40 3.04
N LYS A 81 13.68 5.05 2.85
CA LYS A 81 13.74 6.49 2.55
C LYS A 81 13.02 6.86 1.26
N GLU A 82 13.08 6.00 0.24
CA GLU A 82 12.47 6.28 -1.05
C GLU A 82 10.94 6.41 -0.96
N PRO A 83 10.18 5.40 -0.49
CA PRO A 83 8.74 5.52 -0.32
C PRO A 83 8.36 6.64 0.67
N LEU A 84 9.14 6.85 1.74
CA LEU A 84 8.90 7.96 2.67
C LEU A 84 9.04 9.33 2.00
N ASN A 85 10.11 9.55 1.24
CA ASN A 85 10.33 10.81 0.52
C ASN A 85 9.24 11.03 -0.53
N LEU A 86 8.75 9.98 -1.18
CA LEU A 86 7.65 10.08 -2.12
C LEU A 86 6.38 10.60 -1.43
N ILE A 87 6.03 10.08 -0.26
CA ILE A 87 4.88 10.56 0.52
C ILE A 87 5.06 12.04 0.92
N ILE A 88 6.25 12.41 1.41
CA ILE A 88 6.56 13.79 1.81
C ILE A 88 6.40 14.74 0.61
N ASN A 89 6.94 14.37 -0.54
CA ASN A 89 6.84 15.20 -1.74
C ASN A 89 5.38 15.27 -2.24
N TRP A 90 4.69 14.14 -2.36
CA TRP A 90 3.30 14.09 -2.82
C TRP A 90 2.35 14.91 -1.94
N THR A 91 2.58 14.93 -0.63
CA THR A 91 1.78 15.74 0.32
C THR A 91 2.18 17.21 0.36
N SER A 92 3.40 17.55 -0.05
CA SER A 92 3.92 18.92 -0.04
C SER A 92 3.75 19.64 -1.38
N GLU A 93 3.52 18.90 -2.46
CA GLU A 93 3.17 19.44 -3.78
C GLU A 93 1.79 20.12 -3.70
N LYS A 94 1.78 21.46 -3.82
CA LYS A 94 0.58 22.30 -3.89
C LYS A 94 0.05 22.40 -5.31
#